data_AF-A0A8J6MH22-F1
#
_entry.id   AF-A0A8J6MH22-F1
#
_cell.length_a   1.000
_cell.length_b   1.000
_cell.length_c   1.000
_cell.angle_alpha   90.00
_cell.angle_beta   90.00
_cell.angle_gamma   90.00
#
_symmetry.space_group_name_H-M   'P 1'
#
loop_
_entity.id
_entity.type
_entity.pdbx_description
1 polymer ?
#
loop_
_entity_poly.entity_id
_entity_poly.type
_entity_poly.pdbx_seq_one_letter_code
_entity_poly.pdbx_strand_id
1 'polypeptide(L)'
;MRPAWLPVRLLLLVPALLGVVLAVVYAGSNSGLGETGRAALSLLHNGILGDPYALPTGPTAHVSPVHTAYLAAVFHLFGDNTMLARTVLSLVSLALWLGSAWLALRIGEILQLGRVGIWVIVACTSLFPFYLPASVVYYRQWDQPFAAFLLTCSLFVVLRGDAWRLYGRVAAAAALAGLGGLFSPSLLPSFLIGLAYVMPPLRQARRAAAAGLLGVAILAAFLLPWGVRNSRELGIFTVTRSNFGLELAVGNNDEAAGAPAMAGQIHPYESLDAARLVAELGEVAFMRRMQDQAVGWISEHPRRFAELVVTRGVLILLPFNTLGEWQPLLPTALVAAGLLLYGLAKIGATLVLLLRGPRRFLWLAYTMLPLAPYVLTHVNSRYAFVVFFPTVCLIGLIADRWAQARRPGPRAAT
;
A
#
# COMPACT_ATOMS: atom_id res chain seq x y z
N MET A 1 6.38 29.13 19.79
CA MET A 1 5.39 29.64 18.82
C MET A 1 5.01 28.51 17.87
N ARG A 2 3.75 28.06 17.83
CA ARG A 2 3.31 27.08 16.83
C ARG A 2 3.38 27.78 15.47
N PRO A 3 4.15 27.31 14.48
CA PRO A 3 4.09 27.92 13.17
C PRO A 3 2.65 27.79 12.68
N ALA A 4 2.04 28.91 12.27
CA ALA A 4 0.69 28.89 11.73
C ALA A 4 0.74 28.21 10.35
N TRP A 5 0.74 26.88 10.33
CA TRP A 5 0.64 26.07 9.11
C TRP A 5 -0.77 26.04 8.53
N LEU A 6 -1.70 26.82 9.09
CA LEU A 6 -3.07 26.95 8.62
C LEU A 6 -3.16 27.32 7.12
N PRO A 7 -2.35 28.26 6.58
CA PRO A 7 -2.36 28.57 5.16
C PRO A 7 -1.84 27.40 4.30
N VAL A 8 -0.89 26.64 4.83
CA VAL A 8 -0.30 25.50 4.11
C VAL A 8 -1.31 24.36 3.95
N ARG A 9 -2.23 24.17 4.90
CA ARG A 9 -3.30 23.17 4.79
C ARG A 9 -4.32 23.52 3.70
N LEU A 10 -4.50 24.80 3.38
CA LEU A 10 -5.36 25.22 2.27
C LEU A 10 -4.84 24.71 0.92
N LEU A 11 -3.55 24.39 0.80
CA LEU A 11 -2.99 23.79 -0.41
C LEU A 11 -3.50 22.36 -0.66
N LEU A 12 -4.14 21.70 0.32
CA LEU A 12 -4.89 20.46 0.08
C LEU A 12 -6.13 20.66 -0.80
N LEU A 13 -6.58 21.91 -1.02
CA LEU A 13 -7.62 22.20 -2.00
C LEU A 13 -7.17 21.89 -3.43
N VAL A 14 -5.88 21.98 -3.75
CA VAL A 14 -5.35 21.65 -5.07
C VAL A 14 -5.61 20.18 -5.44
N PRO A 15 -5.13 19.17 -4.68
CA PRO A 15 -5.45 17.78 -4.98
C PRO A 15 -6.93 17.46 -4.80
N ALA A 16 -7.67 18.18 -3.94
CA ALA A 16 -9.11 17.99 -3.80
C ALA A 16 -9.87 18.36 -5.08
N LEU A 17 -9.64 19.57 -5.61
CA LEU A 17 -10.27 20.03 -6.84
C LEU A 17 -9.85 19.19 -8.04
N LEU A 18 -8.54 18.93 -8.18
CA LEU A 18 -8.01 18.09 -9.25
C LEU A 18 -8.59 16.67 -9.17
N GLY A 19 -8.65 16.09 -7.97
CA GLY A 19 -9.20 14.76 -7.76
C GLY A 19 -10.70 14.66 -8.11
N VAL A 20 -11.50 15.68 -7.78
CA VAL A 20 -12.92 15.70 -8.17
C VAL A 20 -13.07 15.77 -9.69
N VAL A 21 -12.28 16.63 -10.35
CA VAL A 21 -12.27 16.70 -11.83
C VAL A 21 -11.89 15.34 -12.41
N LEU A 22 -10.85 14.70 -11.89
CA LEU A 22 -10.42 13.37 -12.37
C LEU A 22 -11.48 12.29 -12.13
N ALA A 23 -12.12 12.29 -10.96
CA ALA A 23 -13.16 11.34 -10.61
C ALA A 23 -14.35 11.42 -11.58
N VAL A 24 -14.72 12.62 -12.01
CA VAL A 24 -15.86 12.84 -12.92
C VAL A 24 -15.46 12.64 -14.38
N VAL A 25 -14.39 13.28 -14.85
CA VAL A 25 -13.98 13.26 -16.26
C VAL A 25 -13.51 11.87 -16.70
N TYR A 26 -12.79 11.16 -15.83
CA TYR A 26 -12.26 9.82 -16.11
C TYR A 26 -13.08 8.72 -15.46
N ALA A 27 -14.34 9.00 -15.11
CA ALA A 27 -15.26 8.00 -14.59
C ALA A 27 -15.38 6.79 -15.54
N GLY A 28 -15.29 7.01 -16.85
CA GLY A 28 -15.43 5.99 -17.90
C GLY A 28 -14.19 5.16 -18.17
N SER A 29 -13.02 5.62 -17.71
CA SER A 29 -11.75 4.94 -17.94
C SER A 29 -11.57 3.75 -17.00
N ASN A 30 -10.75 2.77 -17.42
CA ASN A 30 -10.42 1.59 -16.62
C ASN A 30 -11.67 0.88 -16.06
N SER A 31 -12.58 0.49 -16.95
CA SER A 31 -13.84 -0.17 -16.59
C SER A 31 -13.70 -1.67 -16.31
N GLY A 32 -12.53 -2.27 -16.56
CA GLY A 32 -12.25 -3.67 -16.21
C GLY A 32 -12.27 -3.87 -14.69
N LEU A 33 -12.98 -4.90 -14.22
CA LEU A 33 -13.24 -5.16 -12.81
C LEU A 33 -12.01 -5.67 -12.01
N GLY A 34 -11.02 -6.25 -12.70
CA GLY A 34 -9.98 -7.04 -12.03
C GLY A 34 -10.56 -8.22 -11.23
N GLU A 35 -9.69 -8.92 -10.52
CA GLU A 35 -10.06 -10.05 -9.66
C GLU A 35 -10.93 -9.59 -8.49
N THR A 36 -10.62 -8.42 -7.91
CA THR A 36 -11.35 -7.84 -6.78
C THR A 36 -12.78 -7.46 -7.15
N GLY A 37 -12.98 -6.86 -8.32
CA GLY A 37 -14.30 -6.48 -8.81
C GLY A 37 -15.15 -7.68 -9.22
N ARG A 38 -14.56 -8.71 -9.85
CA ARG A 38 -15.28 -9.97 -10.14
C ARG A 38 -15.73 -10.65 -8.86
N ALA A 39 -14.86 -10.76 -7.87
CA ALA A 39 -15.22 -11.31 -6.56
C ALA A 39 -16.28 -10.49 -5.83
N ALA A 40 -16.30 -9.17 -6.02
CA ALA A 40 -17.33 -8.30 -5.45
C ALA A 40 -18.71 -8.54 -6.09
N LEU A 41 -18.76 -8.76 -7.41
CA LEU A 41 -19.99 -9.14 -8.09
C LEU A 41 -20.47 -10.55 -7.71
N SER A 42 -19.57 -11.53 -7.54
CA SER A 42 -19.96 -12.85 -7.03
C SER A 42 -20.53 -12.75 -5.61
N LEU A 43 -19.92 -11.93 -4.75
CA LEU A 43 -20.44 -11.70 -3.41
C LEU A 43 -21.83 -11.03 -3.43
N LEU A 44 -22.02 -10.04 -4.31
CA LEU A 44 -23.27 -9.29 -4.43
C LEU A 44 -24.41 -10.16 -4.98
N HIS A 45 -24.16 -10.90 -6.05
CA HIS A 45 -25.21 -11.62 -6.79
C HIS A 45 -25.44 -13.05 -6.30
N ASN A 46 -24.38 -13.70 -5.83
CA ASN A 46 -24.41 -15.12 -5.46
C ASN A 46 -24.23 -15.34 -3.95
N GLY A 47 -23.91 -14.29 -3.18
CA GLY A 47 -23.62 -14.40 -1.75
C GLY A 47 -22.29 -15.09 -1.43
N ILE A 48 -21.44 -15.33 -2.44
CA ILE A 48 -20.19 -16.07 -2.31
C ILE A 48 -19.03 -15.12 -2.58
N LEU A 49 -18.10 -15.00 -1.62
CA LEU A 49 -16.82 -14.34 -1.87
C LEU A 49 -15.91 -15.31 -2.66
N GLY A 50 -16.05 -15.27 -3.99
CA GLY A 50 -15.54 -16.27 -4.93
C GLY A 50 -15.38 -15.76 -6.35
N ASP A 51 -15.04 -16.66 -7.26
CA ASP A 51 -15.01 -16.43 -8.72
C ASP A 51 -14.22 -15.20 -9.20
N PRO A 52 -12.96 -15.02 -8.76
CA PRO A 52 -12.15 -13.86 -9.17
C PRO A 52 -11.66 -13.94 -10.63
N TYR A 53 -11.83 -15.08 -11.30
CA TYR A 53 -11.14 -15.43 -12.54
C TYR A 53 -12.04 -15.43 -13.78
N ALA A 54 -11.49 -15.85 -14.93
CA ALA A 54 -12.22 -15.83 -16.21
C ALA A 54 -13.40 -16.80 -16.25
N LEU A 55 -13.42 -17.80 -15.38
CA LEU A 55 -14.49 -18.77 -15.20
C LEU A 55 -14.90 -18.83 -13.71
N PRO A 56 -16.12 -19.27 -13.41
CA PRO A 56 -16.51 -19.64 -12.05
C PRO A 56 -15.56 -20.70 -11.50
N THR A 57 -14.95 -20.40 -10.36
CA THR A 57 -13.90 -21.20 -9.72
C THR A 57 -14.20 -21.47 -8.24
N GLY A 58 -15.34 -20.97 -7.76
CA GLY A 58 -15.83 -21.18 -6.40
C GLY A 58 -15.29 -20.16 -5.40
N PRO A 59 -15.43 -20.46 -4.09
CA PRO A 59 -14.88 -19.65 -3.01
C PRO A 59 -13.40 -19.31 -3.23
N THR A 60 -12.99 -18.08 -2.89
CA THR A 60 -11.59 -17.63 -3.08
C THR A 60 -10.99 -16.98 -1.82
N ALA A 61 -9.68 -17.13 -1.62
CA ALA A 61 -8.87 -16.29 -0.73
C ALA A 61 -7.80 -15.50 -1.50
N HIS A 62 -7.92 -15.40 -2.83
CA HIS A 62 -7.00 -14.62 -3.67
C HIS A 62 -7.08 -13.12 -3.38
N VAL A 63 -8.27 -12.59 -3.07
CA VAL A 63 -8.54 -11.16 -2.87
C VAL A 63 -8.72 -10.78 -1.40
N SER A 64 -8.61 -9.48 -1.10
CA SER A 64 -8.89 -8.94 0.24
C SER A 64 -10.37 -9.03 0.59
N PRO A 65 -10.76 -9.63 1.74
CA PRO A 65 -12.16 -9.76 2.10
C PRO A 65 -12.84 -8.41 2.35
N VAL A 66 -12.17 -7.51 3.06
CA VAL A 66 -12.74 -6.21 3.44
C VAL A 66 -12.87 -5.30 2.22
N HIS A 67 -11.87 -5.28 1.35
CA HIS A 67 -11.92 -4.48 0.13
C HIS A 67 -12.99 -5.01 -0.84
N THR A 68 -13.09 -6.33 -1.02
CA THR A 68 -14.12 -6.94 -1.86
C THR A 68 -15.53 -6.67 -1.32
N ALA A 69 -15.75 -6.76 -0.01
CA ALA A 69 -17.04 -6.40 0.60
C ALA A 69 -17.37 -4.91 0.43
N TYR A 70 -16.37 -4.02 0.54
CA TYR A 70 -16.52 -2.60 0.25
C TYR A 70 -16.96 -2.35 -1.21
N LEU A 71 -16.32 -3.00 -2.18
CA LEU A 71 -16.71 -2.89 -3.58
C LEU A 71 -18.14 -3.40 -3.82
N ALA A 72 -18.49 -4.55 -3.24
CA ALA A 72 -19.83 -5.12 -3.35
C ALA A 72 -20.89 -4.15 -2.79
N ALA A 73 -20.62 -3.50 -1.66
CA ALA A 73 -21.52 -2.49 -1.09
C ALA A 73 -21.69 -1.27 -2.01
N VAL A 74 -20.63 -0.81 -2.68
CA VAL A 74 -20.72 0.29 -3.65
C VAL A 74 -21.51 -0.13 -4.88
N PHE A 75 -21.27 -1.33 -5.40
CA PHE A 75 -22.03 -1.87 -6.55
C PHE A 75 -23.50 -2.09 -6.22
N HIS A 76 -23.83 -2.52 -4.99
CA HIS A 76 -25.21 -2.63 -4.53
C HIS A 76 -25.94 -1.28 -4.56
N LEU A 77 -25.29 -0.20 -4.11
CA LEU A 77 -25.91 1.12 -3.98
C LEU A 77 -25.97 1.91 -5.29
N PHE A 78 -24.98 1.74 -6.16
CA PHE A 78 -24.79 2.59 -7.35
C PHE A 78 -24.80 1.81 -8.68
N GLY A 79 -25.07 0.51 -8.61
CA GLY A 79 -25.10 -0.42 -9.74
C GLY A 79 -23.74 -1.06 -10.05
N ASP A 80 -23.80 -2.22 -10.70
CA ASP A 80 -22.65 -3.05 -11.09
C ASP A 80 -21.63 -2.28 -11.93
N ASN A 81 -20.58 -1.80 -11.27
CA ASN A 81 -19.46 -1.10 -11.90
C ASN A 81 -19.92 -0.02 -12.91
N THR A 82 -21.02 0.66 -12.61
CA THR A 82 -21.55 1.75 -13.45
C THR A 82 -20.62 2.94 -13.40
N MET A 83 -20.86 3.93 -14.27
CA MET A 83 -20.17 5.22 -14.21
C MET A 83 -20.28 5.86 -12.82
N LEU A 84 -21.48 5.81 -12.22
CA LEU A 84 -21.73 6.38 -10.89
C LEU A 84 -20.96 5.63 -9.80
N ALA A 85 -21.00 4.29 -9.79
CA ALA A 85 -20.23 3.49 -8.84
C ALA A 85 -18.74 3.80 -8.95
N ARG A 86 -18.21 3.88 -10.17
CA ARG A 86 -16.80 4.22 -10.43
C ARG A 86 -16.43 5.63 -9.97
N THR A 87 -17.30 6.62 -10.15
CA THR A 87 -17.10 7.97 -9.59
C THR A 87 -17.07 7.94 -8.07
N VAL A 88 -17.97 7.19 -7.41
CA VAL A 88 -17.98 7.05 -5.95
C VAL A 88 -16.69 6.41 -5.45
N LEU A 89 -16.21 5.33 -6.08
CA LEU A 89 -14.91 4.71 -5.76
C LEU A 89 -13.75 5.71 -5.90
N SER A 90 -13.77 6.51 -6.98
CA SER A 90 -12.78 7.58 -7.19
C SER A 90 -12.81 8.64 -6.09
N LEU A 91 -13.99 9.06 -5.63
CA LEU A 91 -14.15 10.03 -4.55
C LEU A 91 -13.71 9.46 -3.19
N VAL A 92 -13.93 8.18 -2.93
CA VAL A 92 -13.39 7.52 -1.73
C VAL A 92 -11.86 7.45 -1.79
N SER A 93 -11.28 7.06 -2.94
CA SER A 93 -9.83 7.08 -3.14
C SER A 93 -9.24 8.48 -2.93
N LEU A 94 -9.92 9.53 -3.41
CA LEU A 94 -9.56 10.92 -3.16
C LEU A 94 -9.61 11.29 -1.67
N ALA A 95 -10.67 10.90 -0.95
CA ALA A 95 -10.78 11.13 0.49
C ALA A 95 -9.63 10.46 1.26
N LEU A 96 -9.24 9.24 0.88
CA LEU A 96 -8.10 8.52 1.45
C LEU A 96 -6.78 9.23 1.15
N TRP A 97 -6.60 9.78 -0.05
CA TRP A 97 -5.44 10.62 -0.40
C TRP A 97 -5.37 11.86 0.50
N LEU A 98 -6.46 12.63 0.59
CA LEU A 98 -6.51 13.87 1.39
C LEU A 98 -6.28 13.57 2.88
N GLY A 99 -6.88 12.50 3.40
CA GLY A 99 -6.65 12.03 4.76
C GLY A 99 -5.18 11.65 5.01
N SER A 100 -4.56 10.94 4.06
CA SER A 100 -3.14 10.56 4.15
C SER A 100 -2.21 11.78 4.07
N ALA A 101 -2.48 12.73 3.17
CA ALA A 101 -1.72 13.97 3.04
C ALA A 101 -1.85 14.83 4.31
N TRP A 102 -3.05 14.93 4.87
CA TRP A 102 -3.27 15.61 6.15
C TRP A 102 -2.51 14.93 7.29
N LEU A 103 -2.56 13.60 7.39
CA LEU A 103 -1.79 12.85 8.39
C LEU A 103 -0.28 13.05 8.20
N ALA A 104 0.22 13.10 6.97
CA ALA A 104 1.63 13.36 6.69
C ALA A 104 2.06 14.73 7.23
N LEU A 105 1.24 15.77 7.06
CA LEU A 105 1.48 17.09 7.68
C LEU A 105 1.48 17.02 9.21
N ARG A 106 0.55 16.25 9.80
CA ARG A 106 0.50 16.04 11.27
C ARG A 106 1.70 15.26 11.78
N ILE A 107 2.22 14.30 11.01
CA ILE A 107 3.49 13.62 11.29
C ILE A 107 4.64 14.62 11.24
N GLY A 108 4.67 15.51 10.25
CA GLY A 108 5.65 16.59 10.18
C GLY A 108 5.65 17.49 11.43
N GLU A 109 4.46 17.81 11.95
CA GLU A 109 4.33 18.56 13.20
C GLU A 109 4.82 17.77 14.43
N ILE A 110 4.52 16.47 14.52
CA ILE A 110 5.02 15.59 15.60
C ILE A 110 6.55 15.51 15.58
N LEU A 111 7.12 15.43 14.38
CA LEU A 111 8.57 15.40 14.16
C LEU A 111 9.22 16.79 14.30
N GLN A 112 8.42 17.84 14.58
CA GLN A 112 8.86 19.22 14.70
C GLN A 112 9.63 19.71 13.46
N LEU A 113 9.17 19.31 12.27
CA LEU A 113 9.81 19.73 11.02
C LEU A 113 9.71 21.25 10.86
N GLY A 114 10.82 21.84 10.44
CA GLY A 114 10.89 23.22 9.99
C GLY A 114 10.24 23.42 8.62
N ARG A 115 10.41 24.63 8.09
CA ARG A 115 9.80 25.07 6.83
C ARG A 115 10.17 24.16 5.65
N VAL A 116 11.40 23.67 5.57
CA VAL A 116 11.85 22.84 4.44
C VAL A 116 11.13 21.50 4.47
N GLY A 117 11.09 20.83 5.61
CA GLY A 117 10.42 19.53 5.72
C GLY A 117 8.92 19.59 5.42
N ILE A 118 8.22 20.62 5.91
CA ILE A 118 6.79 20.81 5.62
C ILE A 118 6.55 21.08 4.13
N TRP A 119 7.35 21.93 3.48
CA TRP A 119 7.20 22.19 2.05
C TRP A 119 7.49 20.98 1.18
N VAL A 120 8.42 20.10 1.56
CA VAL A 120 8.63 18.82 0.86
C VAL A 120 7.35 17.98 0.90
N ILE A 121 6.72 17.87 2.08
CA ILE A 121 5.47 17.11 2.21
C ILE A 121 4.39 17.70 1.29
N VAL A 122 4.17 19.02 1.39
CA VAL A 122 3.16 19.74 0.59
C VAL A 122 3.44 19.65 -0.91
N ALA A 123 4.70 19.78 -1.32
CA ALA A 123 5.09 19.69 -2.71
C ALA A 123 4.72 18.32 -3.29
N CYS A 124 5.06 17.23 -2.59
CA CYS A 124 4.76 15.89 -3.05
C CYS A 124 3.27 15.52 -2.95
N THR A 125 2.55 15.96 -1.93
CA THR A 125 1.15 15.52 -1.71
C THR A 125 0.10 16.42 -2.35
N SER A 126 0.46 17.68 -2.66
CA SER A 126 -0.52 18.70 -3.03
C SER A 126 -0.16 19.48 -4.29
N LEU A 127 1.08 19.95 -4.43
CA LEU A 127 1.48 20.78 -5.57
C LEU A 127 1.87 19.94 -6.80
N PHE A 128 2.48 18.78 -6.55
CA PHE A 128 2.88 17.83 -7.58
C PHE A 128 2.47 16.40 -7.20
N PRO A 129 1.17 16.12 -7.09
CA PRO A 129 0.65 14.84 -6.62
C PRO A 129 0.66 13.78 -7.73
N PHE A 130 1.85 13.35 -8.17
CA PHE A 130 2.00 12.51 -9.38
C PHE A 130 1.31 11.14 -9.31
N TYR A 131 1.10 10.58 -8.11
CA TYR A 131 0.30 9.36 -7.93
C TYR A 131 -1.22 9.62 -7.87
N LEU A 132 -1.69 10.87 -7.73
CA LEU A 132 -3.11 11.17 -7.53
C LEU A 132 -3.97 10.72 -8.71
N PRO A 133 -3.61 10.98 -9.99
CA PRO A 133 -4.40 10.48 -11.11
C PRO A 133 -4.48 8.95 -11.13
N ALA A 134 -3.36 8.27 -10.87
CA ALA A 134 -3.33 6.82 -10.77
C ALA A 134 -4.23 6.31 -9.62
N SER A 135 -4.14 6.93 -8.45
CA SER A 135 -4.96 6.59 -7.27
C SER A 135 -6.45 6.76 -7.54
N VAL A 136 -6.85 7.90 -8.13
CA VAL A 136 -8.27 8.27 -8.32
C VAL A 136 -8.90 7.51 -9.50
N VAL A 137 -8.14 7.23 -10.57
CA VAL A 137 -8.69 6.64 -11.80
C VAL A 137 -8.43 5.13 -11.88
N TYR A 138 -7.20 4.69 -11.61
CA TYR A 138 -6.78 3.30 -11.82
C TYR A 138 -6.87 2.46 -10.54
N TYR A 139 -6.42 2.99 -9.39
CA TYR A 139 -6.36 2.22 -8.14
C TYR A 139 -7.69 2.18 -7.37
N ARG A 140 -8.73 2.89 -7.84
CA ARG A 140 -10.03 3.00 -7.16
C ARG A 140 -10.74 1.67 -6.89
N GLN A 141 -10.44 0.64 -7.68
CA GLN A 141 -10.99 -0.72 -7.51
C GLN A 141 -10.05 -1.65 -6.75
N TRP A 142 -8.90 -1.14 -6.31
CA TRP A 142 -7.87 -1.91 -5.63
C TRP A 142 -7.66 -1.40 -4.20
N ASP A 143 -6.99 -2.22 -3.39
CA ASP A 143 -6.81 -2.02 -1.96
C ASP A 143 -5.70 -1.00 -1.62
N GLN A 144 -4.88 -0.57 -2.59
CA GLN A 144 -3.70 0.26 -2.31
C GLN A 144 -4.01 1.65 -1.73
N PRO A 145 -5.08 2.38 -2.11
CA PRO A 145 -5.46 3.62 -1.43
C PRO A 145 -5.76 3.42 0.06
N PHE A 146 -6.47 2.34 0.42
CA PHE A 146 -6.72 2.00 1.82
C PHE A 146 -5.41 1.59 2.52
N ALA A 147 -4.59 0.78 1.87
CA ALA A 147 -3.29 0.34 2.37
C ALA A 147 -2.37 1.54 2.71
N ALA A 148 -2.25 2.51 1.80
CA ALA A 148 -1.47 3.72 2.00
C ALA A 148 -1.97 4.57 3.17
N PHE A 149 -3.30 4.74 3.28
CA PHE A 149 -3.93 5.46 4.37
C PHE A 149 -3.72 4.75 5.72
N LEU A 150 -3.97 3.45 5.80
CA LEU A 150 -3.80 2.66 7.04
C LEU A 150 -2.34 2.61 7.50
N LEU A 151 -1.39 2.47 6.56
CA LEU A 151 0.04 2.54 6.87
C LEU A 151 0.43 3.90 7.45
N THR A 152 -0.12 4.99 6.89
CA THR A 152 0.11 6.35 7.37
C THR A 152 -0.54 6.60 8.74
N CYS A 153 -1.76 6.11 8.96
CA CYS A 153 -2.43 6.11 10.27
C CYS A 153 -1.60 5.39 11.32
N SER A 154 -1.05 4.22 10.99
CA SER A 154 -0.22 3.46 11.92
C SER A 154 1.07 4.18 12.26
N LEU A 155 1.77 4.73 11.26
CA LEU A 155 2.97 5.55 11.51
C LEU A 155 2.64 6.75 12.42
N PHE A 156 1.50 7.40 12.19
CA PHE A 156 1.03 8.49 13.02
C PHE A 156 0.78 8.06 14.48
N VAL A 157 0.08 6.95 14.70
CA VAL A 157 -0.18 6.41 16.06
C VAL A 157 1.15 6.09 16.77
N VAL A 158 2.08 5.44 16.07
CA VAL A 158 3.39 5.07 16.61
C VAL A 158 4.20 6.31 16.99
N LEU A 159 4.24 7.32 16.12
CA LEU A 159 5.03 8.54 16.36
C LEU A 159 4.39 9.49 17.38
N ARG A 160 3.05 9.54 17.44
CA ARG A 160 2.32 10.41 18.36
C ARG A 160 2.35 9.92 19.81
N GLY A 161 2.67 8.64 20.02
CA GLY A 161 3.10 8.05 21.28
C GLY A 161 2.38 8.60 22.52
N ASP A 162 3.06 9.51 23.22
CA ASP A 162 2.76 9.97 24.58
C ASP A 162 1.43 10.72 24.74
N ALA A 163 0.79 11.12 23.66
CA ALA A 163 -0.53 11.75 23.75
C ALA A 163 -1.63 10.78 24.23
N TRP A 164 -1.43 9.47 24.10
CA TRP A 164 -2.46 8.45 24.33
C TRP A 164 -2.09 7.56 25.50
N ARG A 165 -3.10 7.17 26.31
CA ARG A 165 -2.97 6.13 27.34
C ARG A 165 -2.48 4.83 26.69
N LEU A 166 -1.62 4.10 27.40
CA LEU A 166 -0.98 2.86 26.91
C LEU A 166 -1.97 1.92 26.20
N TYR A 167 -3.01 1.45 26.91
CA TYR A 167 -3.94 0.47 26.35
C TYR A 167 -4.73 1.01 25.15
N GLY A 168 -5.06 2.30 25.12
CA GLY A 168 -5.72 2.92 23.96
C GLY A 168 -4.80 2.95 22.73
N ARG A 169 -3.51 3.22 22.93
CA ARG A 169 -2.49 3.21 21.86
C ARG A 169 -2.27 1.80 21.31
N VAL A 170 -2.15 0.82 22.20
CA VAL A 170 -2.02 -0.59 21.85
C VAL A 170 -3.25 -1.08 21.09
N ALA A 171 -4.45 -0.74 21.57
CA ALA A 171 -5.69 -1.11 20.89
C ALA A 171 -5.76 -0.53 19.48
N ALA A 172 -5.40 0.73 19.29
CA ALA A 172 -5.37 1.36 17.98
C ALA A 172 -4.30 0.75 17.05
N ALA A 173 -3.09 0.48 17.55
CA ALA A 173 -2.05 -0.16 16.76
C ALA A 173 -2.44 -1.59 16.34
N ALA A 174 -3.04 -2.36 17.25
CA ALA A 174 -3.52 -3.71 16.98
C ALA A 174 -4.72 -3.73 16.02
N ALA A 175 -5.66 -2.78 16.15
CA ALA A 175 -6.79 -2.65 15.22
C ALA A 175 -6.31 -2.27 13.81
N LEU A 176 -5.34 -1.36 13.69
CA LEU A 176 -4.71 -1.02 12.40
C LEU A 176 -3.96 -2.21 11.81
N ALA A 177 -3.28 -3.00 12.64
CA ALA A 177 -2.60 -4.21 12.20
C ALA A 177 -3.58 -5.28 11.69
N GLY A 178 -4.67 -5.52 12.43
CA GLY A 178 -5.72 -6.47 12.04
C GLY A 178 -6.44 -6.05 10.76
N LEU A 179 -6.98 -4.83 10.74
CA LEU A 179 -7.68 -4.29 9.57
C LEU A 179 -6.75 -4.18 8.35
N GLY A 180 -5.53 -3.66 8.56
CA GLY A 180 -4.56 -3.50 7.50
C GLY A 180 -4.08 -4.82 6.91
N GLY A 181 -3.96 -5.87 7.73
CA GLY A 181 -3.68 -7.23 7.25
C GLY A 181 -4.80 -7.82 6.38
N LEU A 182 -6.06 -7.47 6.66
CA LEU A 182 -7.20 -7.86 5.81
C LEU A 182 -7.20 -7.10 4.48
N PHE A 183 -6.69 -5.87 4.41
CA PHE A 183 -6.51 -5.14 3.16
C PHE A 183 -5.33 -5.68 2.36
N SER A 184 -4.12 -5.61 2.93
CA SER A 184 -2.90 -6.01 2.25
C SER A 184 -1.95 -6.77 3.18
N PRO A 185 -1.66 -8.05 2.89
CA PRO A 185 -0.72 -8.84 3.68
C PRO A 185 0.69 -8.24 3.75
N SER A 186 1.12 -7.48 2.73
CA SER A 186 2.46 -6.89 2.69
C SER A 186 2.70 -5.84 3.78
N LEU A 187 1.63 -5.30 4.37
CA LEU A 187 1.72 -4.33 5.46
C LEU A 187 1.88 -4.96 6.86
N LEU A 188 1.52 -6.24 7.02
CA LEU A 188 1.51 -6.89 8.34
C LEU A 188 2.85 -6.76 9.09
N PRO A 189 4.02 -7.00 8.47
CA PRO A 189 5.30 -6.85 9.15
C PRO A 189 5.50 -5.43 9.70
N SER A 190 5.15 -4.39 8.94
CA SER A 190 5.24 -2.99 9.35
C SER A 190 4.33 -2.69 10.54
N PHE A 191 3.09 -3.18 10.48
CA PHE A 191 2.13 -3.00 11.57
C PHE A 191 2.52 -3.74 12.85
N LEU A 192 3.07 -4.95 12.75
CA LEU A 192 3.56 -5.70 13.91
C LEU A 192 4.78 -5.04 14.54
N ILE A 193 5.69 -4.48 13.74
CA ILE A 193 6.80 -3.66 14.24
C ILE A 193 6.27 -2.39 14.92
N GLY A 194 5.27 -1.73 14.33
CA GLY A 194 4.60 -0.59 14.95
C GLY A 194 3.93 -0.93 16.28
N LEU A 195 3.24 -2.07 16.35
CA LEU A 195 2.62 -2.59 17.56
C LEU A 195 3.68 -2.89 18.63
N ALA A 196 4.78 -3.52 18.26
CA ALA A 196 5.92 -3.75 19.15
C ALA A 196 6.53 -2.43 19.65
N TYR A 197 6.58 -1.40 18.80
CA TYR A 197 7.12 -0.08 19.17
C TYR A 197 6.28 0.64 20.24
N VAL A 198 4.97 0.36 20.30
CA VAL A 198 4.07 0.95 21.31
C VAL A 198 3.97 0.11 22.59
N MET A 199 4.62 -1.06 22.65
CA MET A 199 4.61 -1.89 23.85
C MET A 199 5.42 -1.27 24.99
N PRO A 200 5.04 -1.54 26.25
CA PRO A 200 5.87 -1.22 27.41
C PRO A 200 7.20 -1.97 27.34
N PRO A 201 8.29 -1.42 27.92
CA PRO A 201 9.54 -2.15 28.01
C PRO A 201 9.36 -3.39 28.89
N LEU A 202 10.07 -4.48 28.56
CA LEU A 202 9.93 -5.79 29.22
C LEU A 202 10.17 -5.76 30.73
N ARG A 203 10.94 -4.78 31.24
CA ARG A 203 11.08 -4.51 32.69
C ARG A 203 9.74 -4.23 33.41
N GLN A 204 8.68 -3.88 32.68
CA GLN A 204 7.31 -3.75 33.18
C GLN A 204 6.47 -4.97 32.78
N ALA A 205 6.97 -6.19 33.05
CA ALA A 205 6.45 -7.45 32.52
C ALA A 205 4.92 -7.60 32.66
N ARG A 206 4.33 -7.29 33.83
CA ARG A 206 2.86 -7.36 34.02
C ARG A 206 2.08 -6.45 33.08
N ARG A 207 2.54 -5.21 32.89
CA ARG A 207 1.90 -4.25 31.97
C ARG A 207 2.13 -4.64 30.52
N ALA A 208 3.32 -5.13 30.20
CA ALA A 208 3.65 -5.62 28.86
C ALA A 208 2.80 -6.85 28.50
N ALA A 209 2.61 -7.78 29.43
CA ALA A 209 1.73 -8.94 29.25
C ALA A 209 0.27 -8.54 29.04
N ALA A 210 -0.27 -7.64 29.87
CA ALA A 210 -1.64 -7.15 29.71
C ALA A 210 -1.85 -6.41 28.36
N ALA A 211 -0.89 -5.56 27.98
CA ALA A 211 -0.90 -4.90 26.67
C ALA A 211 -0.79 -5.89 25.52
N GLY A 212 0.10 -6.89 25.63
CA GLY A 212 0.27 -7.94 24.64
C GLY A 212 -1.00 -8.78 24.46
N LEU A 213 -1.63 -9.22 25.55
CA LEU A 213 -2.90 -9.94 25.53
C LEU A 213 -4.01 -9.14 24.85
N LEU A 214 -4.13 -7.84 25.16
CA LEU A 214 -5.07 -6.95 24.48
C LEU A 214 -4.77 -6.87 22.98
N GLY A 215 -3.50 -6.70 22.60
CA GLY A 215 -3.09 -6.65 21.20
C GLY A 215 -3.42 -7.94 20.44
N VAL A 216 -3.11 -9.10 21.03
CA VAL A 216 -3.44 -10.42 20.47
C VAL A 216 -4.96 -10.60 20.35
N ALA A 217 -5.73 -10.25 21.37
CA ALA A 217 -7.18 -10.38 21.35
C ALA A 217 -7.81 -9.53 20.22
N ILE A 218 -7.34 -8.31 20.02
CA ILE A 218 -7.80 -7.43 18.94
C ILE A 218 -7.38 -7.99 17.57
N LEU A 219 -6.12 -8.38 17.40
CA LEU A 219 -5.65 -9.01 16.15
C LEU A 219 -6.49 -10.24 15.80
N ALA A 220 -6.73 -11.10 16.78
CA ALA A 220 -7.55 -12.30 16.63
C ALA A 220 -8.99 -11.94 16.21
N ALA A 221 -9.60 -10.92 16.82
CA ALA A 221 -10.95 -10.47 16.47
C ALA A 221 -11.08 -10.03 15.01
N PHE A 222 -10.05 -9.43 14.42
CA PHE A 222 -10.03 -9.05 13.00
C PHE A 222 -9.69 -10.24 12.08
N LEU A 223 -8.65 -11.00 12.40
CA LEU A 223 -8.03 -11.94 11.47
C LEU A 223 -8.64 -13.35 11.52
N LEU A 224 -9.12 -13.80 12.69
CA LEU A 224 -9.65 -15.16 12.83
C LEU A 224 -10.94 -15.41 12.04
N PRO A 225 -11.93 -14.49 11.95
CA PRO A 225 -13.14 -14.76 11.17
C PRO A 225 -12.83 -15.16 9.72
N TRP A 226 -11.87 -14.47 9.11
CA TRP A 226 -11.41 -14.78 7.76
C TRP A 226 -10.64 -16.11 7.69
N GLY A 227 -9.74 -16.37 8.64
CA GLY A 227 -9.01 -17.64 8.74
C GLY A 227 -9.93 -18.86 8.92
N VAL A 228 -10.96 -18.74 9.77
CA VAL A 228 -11.96 -19.78 10.00
C VAL A 228 -12.77 -20.05 8.74
N ARG A 229 -13.21 -18.99 8.04
CA ARG A 229 -13.88 -19.13 6.76
C ARG A 229 -13.01 -19.87 5.75
N ASN A 230 -11.75 -19.47 5.59
CA ASN A 230 -10.85 -20.09 4.62
C ASN A 230 -10.56 -21.56 4.96
N SER A 231 -10.51 -21.90 6.25
CA SER A 231 -10.37 -23.30 6.66
C SER A 231 -11.60 -24.15 6.29
N ARG A 232 -12.80 -23.56 6.31
CA ARG A 232 -14.05 -24.26 5.97
C ARG A 232 -14.26 -24.37 4.46
N GLU A 233 -14.04 -23.27 3.74
CA GLU A 233 -14.33 -23.17 2.30
C GLU A 233 -13.19 -23.69 1.41
N LEU A 234 -11.94 -23.49 1.83
CA LEU A 234 -10.75 -23.81 1.03
C LEU A 234 -9.89 -24.93 1.63
N GLY A 235 -10.19 -25.37 2.86
CA GLY A 235 -9.36 -26.35 3.57
C GLY A 235 -8.00 -25.80 4.02
N ILE A 236 -7.79 -24.47 4.02
CA ILE A 236 -6.54 -23.85 4.48
C ILE A 236 -6.78 -22.73 5.50
N PHE A 237 -5.95 -22.70 6.55
CA PHE A 237 -5.97 -21.61 7.51
C PHE A 237 -5.04 -20.47 7.07
N THR A 238 -5.54 -19.59 6.19
CA THR A 238 -4.89 -18.30 5.87
C THR A 238 -5.70 -17.14 6.41
N VAL A 239 -5.06 -16.23 7.12
CA VAL A 239 -5.67 -15.02 7.69
C VAL A 239 -5.54 -13.80 6.78
N THR A 240 -4.96 -13.96 5.58
CA THR A 240 -4.82 -12.90 4.58
C THR A 240 -5.14 -13.41 3.18
N ARG A 241 -4.18 -13.52 2.26
CA ARG A 241 -4.39 -13.98 0.88
C ARG A 241 -3.67 -15.30 0.61
N SER A 242 -4.19 -16.08 -0.32
CA SER A 242 -3.60 -17.36 -0.79
C SER A 242 -2.70 -17.19 -2.02
N ASN A 243 -2.71 -16.02 -2.66
CA ASN A 243 -2.24 -15.83 -4.04
C ASN A 243 -0.72 -15.78 -4.24
N PHE A 244 0.08 -15.84 -3.17
CA PHE A 244 1.53 -15.63 -3.26
C PHE A 244 2.23 -16.54 -4.27
N GLY A 245 1.84 -17.82 -4.33
CA GLY A 245 2.42 -18.80 -5.27
C GLY A 245 2.20 -18.41 -6.74
N LEU A 246 1.00 -17.95 -7.07
CA LEU A 246 0.67 -17.44 -8.41
C LEU A 246 1.48 -16.18 -8.75
N GLU A 247 1.53 -15.20 -7.85
CA GLU A 247 2.29 -13.96 -8.11
C GLU A 247 3.79 -14.22 -8.26
N LEU A 248 4.31 -15.25 -7.58
CA LEU A 248 5.69 -15.70 -7.71
C LEU A 248 5.93 -16.34 -9.08
N ALA A 249 5.01 -17.15 -9.61
CA ALA A 249 5.12 -17.76 -10.94
C ALA A 249 5.01 -16.73 -12.07
N VAL A 250 4.05 -15.80 -11.97
CA VAL A 250 3.92 -14.68 -12.91
C VAL A 250 5.17 -13.82 -12.93
N GLY A 251 5.78 -13.64 -11.76
CA GLY A 251 7.05 -12.95 -11.62
C GLY A 251 8.24 -13.69 -12.22
N ASN A 252 8.31 -15.01 -12.07
CA ASN A 252 9.56 -15.73 -12.24
C ASN A 252 9.37 -16.86 -13.27
N ASN A 253 9.50 -16.47 -14.53
CA ASN A 253 9.44 -17.32 -15.73
C ASN A 253 10.26 -16.67 -16.85
N ASP A 254 10.39 -17.35 -17.99
CA ASP A 254 11.24 -16.90 -19.10
C ASP A 254 10.76 -15.61 -19.76
N GLU A 255 9.45 -15.31 -19.71
CA GLU A 255 8.85 -14.11 -20.29
C GLU A 255 8.88 -12.91 -19.32
N ALA A 256 9.31 -13.11 -18.08
CA ALA A 256 9.28 -12.06 -17.07
C ALA A 256 10.27 -10.92 -17.35
N ALA A 257 9.77 -9.69 -17.27
CA ALA A 257 10.55 -8.45 -17.47
C ALA A 257 10.67 -7.56 -16.21
N GLY A 258 10.07 -7.97 -15.09
CA GLY A 258 10.15 -7.26 -13.80
C GLY A 258 8.94 -6.36 -13.48
N ALA A 259 8.38 -5.67 -14.48
CA ALA A 259 7.01 -5.12 -14.41
C ALA A 259 5.99 -6.22 -14.80
N PRO A 260 4.68 -6.07 -14.57
CA PRO A 260 3.71 -7.01 -15.09
C PRO A 260 3.76 -6.88 -16.62
N ALA A 261 4.40 -7.83 -17.29
CA ALA A 261 3.98 -8.20 -18.63
C ALA A 261 2.55 -8.78 -18.50
N MET A 262 1.78 -8.81 -19.59
CA MET A 262 0.56 -9.63 -19.64
C MET A 262 0.94 -11.00 -19.09
N ALA A 263 0.37 -11.38 -17.95
CA ALA A 263 0.72 -12.63 -17.27
C ALA A 263 0.31 -13.85 -18.12
N GLY A 264 -0.41 -13.60 -19.21
CA GLY A 264 -0.49 -14.45 -20.37
C GLY A 264 -1.20 -15.73 -20.02
N GLN A 265 -0.56 -16.86 -20.30
CA GLN A 265 -1.13 -18.17 -20.05
C GLN A 265 -1.13 -18.58 -18.57
N ILE A 266 -0.33 -17.95 -17.72
CA ILE A 266 -0.16 -18.34 -16.31
C ILE A 266 -1.32 -17.85 -15.44
N HIS A 267 -1.82 -16.64 -15.70
CA HIS A 267 -2.76 -16.00 -14.79
C HIS A 267 -4.23 -16.32 -15.11
N PRO A 268 -5.00 -16.95 -14.20
CA PRO A 268 -6.38 -17.40 -14.46
C PRO A 268 -7.40 -16.26 -14.66
N TYR A 269 -7.04 -15.01 -14.33
CA TYR A 269 -7.84 -13.85 -14.75
C TYR A 269 -7.79 -13.61 -16.27
N GLU A 270 -6.65 -13.88 -16.90
CA GLU A 270 -6.36 -13.62 -18.32
C GLU A 270 -6.50 -14.88 -19.19
N SER A 271 -6.14 -16.05 -18.65
CA SER A 271 -6.12 -17.33 -19.35
C SER A 271 -7.29 -18.23 -18.97
N LEU A 272 -8.10 -18.61 -19.96
CA LEU A 272 -9.20 -19.57 -19.77
C LEU A 272 -8.68 -20.95 -19.34
N ASP A 273 -7.54 -21.39 -19.84
CA ASP A 273 -6.97 -22.69 -19.49
C ASP A 273 -6.46 -22.71 -18.05
N ALA A 274 -5.82 -21.64 -17.59
CA ALA A 274 -5.45 -21.49 -16.19
C ALA A 274 -6.71 -21.44 -15.30
N ALA A 275 -7.76 -20.73 -15.72
CA ALA A 275 -9.03 -20.69 -14.97
C ALA A 275 -9.71 -22.07 -14.88
N ARG A 276 -9.70 -22.86 -15.97
CA ARG A 276 -10.16 -24.27 -15.96
C ARG A 276 -9.36 -25.10 -14.98
N LEU A 277 -8.04 -24.96 -14.98
CA LEU A 277 -7.18 -25.69 -14.06
C LEU A 277 -7.45 -25.32 -12.60
N VAL A 278 -7.75 -24.05 -12.30
CA VAL A 278 -8.22 -23.65 -10.95
C VAL A 278 -9.55 -24.34 -10.61
N ALA A 279 -10.51 -24.38 -11.54
CA ALA A 279 -11.80 -25.03 -11.30
C ALA A 279 -11.67 -26.55 -11.08
N GLU A 280 -10.73 -27.20 -11.76
CA GLU A 280 -10.47 -28.65 -11.63
C GLU A 280 -9.69 -29.01 -10.36
N LEU A 281 -8.62 -28.26 -10.04
CA LEU A 281 -7.73 -28.57 -8.91
C LEU A 281 -8.20 -27.95 -7.59
N GLY A 282 -8.97 -26.86 -7.66
CA GLY A 282 -9.20 -25.94 -6.56
C GLY A 282 -8.05 -24.94 -6.37
N GLU A 283 -8.39 -23.77 -5.81
CA GLU A 283 -7.45 -22.65 -5.65
C GLU A 283 -6.18 -23.05 -4.89
N VAL A 284 -6.30 -23.76 -3.78
CA VAL A 284 -5.15 -24.10 -2.92
C VAL A 284 -4.12 -24.95 -3.66
N ALA A 285 -4.58 -26.00 -4.34
CA ALA A 285 -3.71 -26.90 -5.09
C ALA A 285 -3.08 -26.17 -6.29
N PHE A 286 -3.85 -25.33 -6.98
CA PHE A 286 -3.33 -24.49 -8.05
C PHE A 286 -2.25 -23.52 -7.56
N MET A 287 -2.48 -22.79 -6.46
CA MET A 287 -1.51 -21.85 -5.88
C MET A 287 -0.22 -22.55 -5.47
N ARG A 288 -0.32 -23.76 -4.88
CA ARG A 288 0.86 -24.58 -4.55
C ARG A 288 1.62 -25.01 -5.80
N ARG A 289 0.92 -25.48 -6.84
CA ARG A 289 1.53 -25.85 -8.12
C ARG A 289 2.30 -24.68 -8.75
N MET A 290 1.71 -23.48 -8.73
CA MET A 290 2.37 -22.27 -9.22
C MET A 290 3.60 -21.92 -8.37
N GLN A 291 3.51 -22.04 -7.05
CA GLN A 291 4.66 -21.83 -6.18
C GLN A 291 5.80 -22.80 -6.49
N ASP A 292 5.50 -24.10 -6.64
CA ASP A 292 6.50 -25.13 -6.93
C ASP A 292 7.16 -24.89 -8.30
N GLN A 293 6.37 -24.52 -9.31
CA GLN A 293 6.88 -24.13 -10.63
C GLN A 293 7.83 -22.93 -10.55
N ALA A 294 7.44 -21.88 -9.80
CA ALA A 294 8.27 -20.68 -9.66
C ALA A 294 9.58 -20.98 -8.91
N VAL A 295 9.51 -21.77 -7.84
CA VAL A 295 10.70 -22.17 -7.06
C VAL A 295 11.63 -23.05 -7.88
N GLY A 296 11.08 -23.98 -8.67
CA GLY A 296 11.83 -24.78 -9.64
C GLY A 296 12.57 -23.90 -10.64
N TRP A 297 11.86 -22.97 -11.28
CA TRP A 297 12.46 -22.03 -12.23
C TRP A 297 13.55 -21.17 -11.60
N ILE A 298 13.35 -20.64 -10.38
CA ILE A 298 14.36 -19.85 -9.66
C ILE A 298 15.62 -20.68 -9.39
N SER A 299 15.45 -21.96 -9.05
CA SER A 299 16.56 -22.88 -8.74
C SER A 299 17.38 -23.21 -10.00
N GLU A 300 16.71 -23.32 -11.15
CA GLU A 300 17.34 -23.55 -12.45
C GLU A 300 17.98 -22.27 -13.04
N HIS A 301 17.44 -21.09 -12.70
CA HIS A 301 17.84 -19.80 -13.27
C HIS A 301 18.24 -18.74 -12.22
N PRO A 302 19.15 -19.02 -11.27
CA PRO A 302 19.44 -18.13 -10.14
C PRO A 302 19.99 -16.76 -10.57
N ARG A 303 20.78 -16.73 -11.66
CA ARG A 303 21.30 -15.47 -12.22
C ARG A 303 20.17 -14.60 -12.79
N ARG A 304 19.27 -15.21 -13.57
CA ARG A 304 18.13 -14.49 -14.15
C ARG A 304 17.20 -13.97 -13.06
N PHE A 305 16.95 -14.77 -12.03
CA PHE A 305 16.20 -14.33 -10.86
C PHE A 305 16.84 -13.11 -10.18
N ALA A 306 18.17 -13.11 -9.98
CA ALA A 306 18.87 -11.97 -9.41
C ALA A 306 18.75 -10.70 -10.29
N GLU A 307 18.84 -10.83 -11.62
CA GLU A 307 18.61 -9.74 -12.57
C GLU A 307 17.19 -9.17 -12.47
N LEU A 308 16.18 -10.04 -12.32
CA LEU A 308 14.79 -9.63 -12.11
C LEU A 308 14.60 -8.90 -10.78
N VAL A 309 15.17 -9.43 -9.69
CA VAL A 309 15.15 -8.80 -8.36
C VAL A 309 15.76 -7.39 -8.41
N VAL A 310 16.91 -7.22 -9.08
CA VAL A 310 17.54 -5.90 -9.25
C VAL A 310 16.65 -4.98 -10.08
N THR A 311 16.13 -5.46 -11.21
CA THR A 311 15.22 -4.69 -12.07
C THR A 311 14.00 -4.18 -11.29
N ARG A 312 13.35 -5.06 -10.52
CA ARG A 312 12.22 -4.73 -9.65
C ARG A 312 12.59 -3.74 -8.56
N GLY A 313 13.75 -3.93 -7.93
CA GLY A 313 14.29 -2.99 -6.94
C GLY A 313 14.44 -1.59 -7.51
N VAL A 314 14.99 -1.47 -8.73
CA VAL A 314 15.10 -0.18 -9.44
C VAL A 314 13.73 0.41 -9.74
N LEU A 315 12.77 -0.37 -10.26
CA LEU A 315 11.40 0.11 -10.56
C LEU A 315 10.64 0.59 -9.32
N ILE A 316 10.86 -0.03 -8.16
CA ILE A 316 10.24 0.38 -6.89
C ILE A 316 10.88 1.67 -6.33
N LEU A 317 12.18 1.85 -6.55
CA LEU A 317 12.91 3.03 -6.09
C LEU A 317 12.70 4.23 -7.02
N LEU A 318 12.62 3.98 -8.33
CA LEU A 318 12.41 4.95 -9.40
C LEU A 318 11.06 4.66 -10.09
N PRO A 319 9.96 5.28 -9.64
CA PRO A 319 8.59 4.87 -10.02
C PRO A 319 8.16 5.35 -11.42
N PHE A 320 9.00 5.16 -12.43
CA PHE A 320 8.73 5.54 -13.82
C PHE A 320 7.58 4.75 -14.45
N ASN A 321 7.26 3.56 -13.93
CA ASN A 321 6.08 2.79 -14.34
C ASN A 321 4.77 3.55 -14.13
N THR A 322 4.73 4.52 -13.22
CA THR A 322 3.58 5.43 -13.02
C THR A 322 3.26 6.27 -14.26
N LEU A 323 4.22 6.46 -15.18
CA LEU A 323 3.98 7.19 -16.43
C LEU A 323 2.95 6.51 -17.34
N GLY A 324 2.83 5.17 -17.29
CA GLY A 324 1.85 4.43 -18.07
C GLY A 324 0.40 4.67 -17.62
N GLU A 325 0.21 5.15 -16.40
CA GLU A 325 -1.10 5.45 -15.78
C GLU A 325 -1.32 6.97 -15.65
N TRP A 326 -0.41 7.78 -16.20
CA TRP A 326 -0.48 9.22 -16.12
C TRP A 326 -1.54 9.76 -17.08
N GLN A 327 -2.45 10.59 -16.56
CA GLN A 327 -3.37 11.37 -17.39
C GLN A 327 -2.64 12.61 -17.92
N PRO A 328 -2.85 13.05 -19.18
CA PRO A 328 -2.08 14.11 -19.84
C PRO A 328 -2.37 15.53 -19.30
N LEU A 329 -2.32 15.71 -17.98
CA LEU A 329 -2.55 16.97 -17.25
C LEU A 329 -1.34 17.88 -17.30
N LEU A 330 -0.14 17.28 -17.35
CA LEU A 330 1.15 17.95 -17.48
C LEU A 330 1.98 17.25 -18.54
N PRO A 331 2.95 17.94 -19.17
CA PRO A 331 3.86 17.32 -20.12
C PRO A 331 4.58 16.12 -19.49
N THR A 332 4.58 14.97 -20.19
CA THR A 332 5.16 13.72 -19.69
C THR A 332 6.61 13.88 -19.26
N ALA A 333 7.40 14.72 -19.94
CA ALA A 333 8.78 15.04 -19.57
C ALA A 333 8.90 15.70 -18.18
N LEU A 334 7.97 16.61 -17.84
CA LEU A 334 7.94 17.26 -16.52
C LEU A 334 7.59 16.24 -15.43
N VAL A 335 6.66 15.33 -15.72
CA VAL A 335 6.27 14.25 -14.81
C VAL A 335 7.40 13.26 -14.59
N ALA A 336 8.08 12.85 -15.66
CA ALA A 336 9.26 12.01 -15.59
C ALA A 336 10.38 12.66 -14.76
N ALA A 337 10.64 13.95 -14.96
CA ALA A 337 11.62 14.69 -14.16
C ALA A 337 11.23 14.72 -12.66
N GLY A 338 9.96 14.95 -12.34
CA GLY A 338 9.48 14.93 -10.96
C GLY A 338 9.54 13.55 -10.31
N LEU A 339 9.21 12.48 -11.04
CA LEU A 339 9.36 11.09 -10.61
C LEU A 339 10.83 10.74 -10.36
N LEU A 340 11.74 11.18 -11.23
CA LEU A 340 13.18 11.02 -11.06
C LEU A 340 13.66 11.72 -9.78
N LEU A 341 13.28 13.00 -9.58
CA LEU A 341 13.63 13.73 -8.37
C LEU A 341 13.10 13.04 -7.10
N TYR A 342 11.84 12.59 -7.12
CA TYR A 342 11.26 11.86 -6.01
C TYR A 342 12.02 10.56 -5.72
N GLY A 343 12.34 9.78 -6.75
CA GLY A 343 13.07 8.52 -6.62
C GLY A 343 14.49 8.73 -6.07
N LEU A 344 15.22 9.71 -6.60
CA LEU A 344 16.54 10.08 -6.07
C LEU A 344 16.47 10.59 -4.63
N ALA A 345 15.44 11.37 -4.28
CA ALA A 345 15.22 11.83 -2.91
C ALA A 345 14.88 10.67 -1.97
N LYS A 346 14.06 9.70 -2.39
CA LYS A 346 13.77 8.46 -1.66
C LYS A 346 15.04 7.65 -1.39
N ILE A 347 15.88 7.44 -2.41
CA ILE A 347 17.16 6.73 -2.29
C ILE A 347 18.07 7.47 -1.32
N GLY A 348 18.31 8.77 -1.54
CA GLY A 348 19.17 9.60 -0.70
C GLY A 348 18.70 9.63 0.75
N ALA A 349 17.40 9.81 1.00
CA ALA A 349 16.85 9.81 2.35
C ALA A 349 17.01 8.45 3.04
N THR A 350 16.83 7.36 2.30
CA THR A 350 17.04 5.98 2.82
C THR A 350 18.50 5.73 3.16
N LEU A 351 19.44 6.16 2.31
CA LEU A 351 20.88 6.04 2.58
C LEU A 351 21.30 6.85 3.82
N VAL A 352 20.86 8.11 3.93
CA VAL A 352 21.14 8.94 5.12
C VAL A 352 20.53 8.31 6.38
N LEU A 353 19.32 7.76 6.29
CA LEU A 353 18.67 7.04 7.38
C LEU A 353 19.49 5.82 7.84
N LEU A 354 19.99 5.02 6.90
CA LEU A 354 20.81 3.84 7.20
C LEU A 354 22.11 4.21 7.91
N LEU A 355 22.75 5.30 7.47
CA LEU A 355 24.05 5.74 7.99
C LEU A 355 23.93 6.45 9.35
N ARG A 356 22.92 7.31 9.53
CA ARG A 356 22.88 8.29 10.64
C ARG A 356 21.49 8.54 11.22
N GLY A 357 20.48 7.75 10.83
CA GLY A 357 19.10 8.03 11.15
C GLY A 357 18.63 7.51 12.52
N PRO A 358 18.04 8.35 13.38
CA PRO A 358 17.34 7.88 14.57
C PRO A 358 16.09 7.12 14.17
N ARG A 359 15.74 6.10 14.96
CA ARG A 359 14.58 5.22 14.68
C ARG A 359 14.66 4.58 13.28
N ARG A 360 15.87 4.31 12.76
CA ARG A 360 16.09 3.73 11.42
C ARG A 360 15.23 2.51 11.13
N PHE A 361 15.13 1.58 12.08
CA PHE A 361 14.34 0.36 11.92
C PHE A 361 12.84 0.64 11.76
N LEU A 362 12.30 1.63 12.50
CA LEU A 362 10.91 2.03 12.35
C LEU A 362 10.67 2.62 10.95
N TRP A 363 11.52 3.55 10.51
CA TRP A 363 11.36 4.13 9.18
C TRP A 363 11.50 3.10 8.06
N LEU A 364 12.50 2.21 8.11
CA LEU A 364 12.64 1.11 7.14
C LEU A 364 11.43 0.18 7.16
N ALA A 365 10.87 -0.11 8.34
CA ALA A 365 9.67 -0.91 8.46
C ALA A 365 8.47 -0.25 7.75
N TYR A 366 8.37 1.07 7.71
CA TYR A 366 7.23 1.77 7.08
C TYR A 366 7.49 2.23 5.64
N THR A 367 8.74 2.31 5.19
CA THR A 367 9.07 2.79 3.84
C THR A 367 9.59 1.72 2.90
N MET A 368 10.14 0.61 3.40
CA MET A 368 10.77 -0.43 2.58
C MET A 368 10.15 -1.81 2.78
N LEU A 369 9.81 -2.19 4.02
CA LEU A 369 9.32 -3.54 4.31
C LEU A 369 8.02 -3.91 3.56
N PRO A 370 7.03 -3.01 3.37
CA PRO A 370 5.86 -3.32 2.55
C PRO A 370 6.18 -3.65 1.09
N LEU A 371 7.36 -3.25 0.60
CA LEU A 371 7.77 -3.43 -0.77
C LEU A 371 8.46 -4.78 -1.00
N ALA A 372 8.90 -5.46 0.07
CA ALA A 372 9.72 -6.66 -0.03
C ALA A 372 9.08 -7.79 -0.85
N PRO A 373 7.77 -8.11 -0.71
CA PRO A 373 7.16 -9.17 -1.52
C PRO A 373 7.17 -8.88 -3.02
N TYR A 374 7.08 -7.60 -3.41
CA TYR A 374 7.02 -7.18 -4.81
C TYR A 374 8.39 -7.17 -5.50
N VAL A 375 9.47 -7.13 -4.72
CA VAL A 375 10.83 -7.37 -5.24
C VAL A 375 11.00 -8.82 -5.67
N LEU A 376 10.32 -9.75 -5.01
CA LEU A 376 10.42 -11.19 -5.29
C LEU A 376 9.43 -11.66 -6.36
N THR A 377 8.29 -10.99 -6.50
CA THR A 377 7.20 -11.36 -7.41
C THR A 377 7.22 -10.49 -8.67
N HIS A 378 6.53 -9.36 -8.69
CA HIS A 378 6.55 -8.40 -9.80
C HIS A 378 6.12 -7.00 -9.30
N VAL A 379 6.40 -5.96 -10.10
CA VAL A 379 6.22 -4.56 -9.66
C VAL A 379 5.19 -3.82 -10.51
N ASN A 380 4.04 -3.50 -9.92
CA ASN A 380 3.12 -2.49 -10.43
C ASN A 380 3.31 -1.16 -9.65
N SER A 381 3.06 -0.02 -10.29
CA SER A 381 3.11 1.33 -9.71
C SER A 381 2.27 1.45 -8.44
N ARG A 382 1.11 0.78 -8.38
CA ARG A 382 0.24 0.75 -7.20
C ARG A 382 0.94 0.17 -5.95
N TYR A 383 1.88 -0.77 -6.12
CA TYR A 383 2.59 -1.36 -4.99
C TYR A 383 3.57 -0.37 -4.35
N ALA A 384 4.23 0.45 -5.17
CA ALA A 384 5.09 1.52 -4.68
C ALA A 384 4.30 2.66 -4.03
N PHE A 385 3.07 2.90 -4.47
CA PHE A 385 2.18 3.92 -3.90
C PHE A 385 1.85 3.67 -2.42
N VAL A 386 1.78 2.41 -1.96
CA VAL A 386 1.45 2.06 -0.57
C VAL A 386 2.34 2.75 0.46
N VAL A 387 3.63 2.94 0.15
CA VAL A 387 4.59 3.59 1.05
C VAL A 387 4.79 5.07 0.77
N PHE A 388 4.03 5.66 -0.16
CA PHE A 388 4.26 7.02 -0.66
C PHE A 388 4.29 8.06 0.46
N PHE A 389 3.24 8.15 1.28
CA PHE A 389 3.14 9.15 2.34
C PHE A 389 4.18 8.98 3.46
N PRO A 390 4.42 7.77 4.02
CA PRO A 390 5.55 7.53 4.92
C PRO A 390 6.90 7.93 4.31
N THR A 391 7.12 7.64 3.03
CA THR A 391 8.36 7.98 2.34
C THR A 391 8.52 9.49 2.18
N VAL A 392 7.45 10.21 1.85
CA VAL A 392 7.45 11.68 1.76
C VAL A 392 7.77 12.31 3.13
N CYS A 393 7.23 11.77 4.22
CA CYS A 393 7.59 12.21 5.57
C CYS A 393 9.08 11.99 5.88
N LEU A 394 9.64 10.84 5.47
CA LEU A 394 11.07 10.56 5.62
C LEU A 394 11.94 11.53 4.82
N ILE A 395 11.59 11.78 3.56
CA ILE A 395 12.31 12.75 2.71
C ILE A 395 12.25 14.14 3.37
N GLY A 396 11.08 14.58 3.82
CA GLY A 396 10.90 15.85 4.52
C GLY A 396 11.76 15.95 5.78
N LEU A 397 11.83 14.87 6.58
CA LEU A 397 12.67 14.80 7.77
C LEU A 397 14.17 14.97 7.45
N ILE A 398 14.66 14.27 6.43
CA ILE A 398 16.07 14.33 6.04
C ILE A 398 16.42 15.69 5.41
N ALA A 399 15.57 16.21 4.53
CA ALA A 399 15.77 17.51 3.90
C ALA A 399 15.79 18.64 4.94
N ASP A 400 14.90 18.59 5.93
CA ASP A 400 14.84 19.61 6.98
C ASP A 400 16.09 19.59 7.87
N ARG A 401 16.56 18.41 8.27
CA ARG A 401 17.81 18.26 9.04
C ARG A 401 19.02 18.76 8.27
N TRP A 402 19.09 18.45 6.98
CA TRP A 402 20.15 18.94 6.11
C TRP A 402 20.14 20.48 6.01
N ALA A 403 18.96 21.08 5.86
CA ALA A 403 18.81 22.54 5.83
C ALA A 403 19.17 23.19 7.17
N GLN A 404 18.81 22.58 8.30
CA GLN A 404 19.16 23.09 9.63
C GLN A 404 20.68 23.05 9.87
N ALA A 405 21.38 21.99 9.45
CA ALA A 405 22.82 21.87 9.61
C ALA A 405 23.63 22.92 8.82
N ARG A 406 23.02 23.52 7.78
CA ARG A 406 23.64 24.54 6.92
C ARG A 406 23.28 25.98 7.31
N ARG A 407 22.44 26.20 8.32
CA ARG A 407 22.18 27.56 8.80
C ARG A 407 23.45 28.07 9.50
N PRO A 408 24.03 29.21 9.08
CA PRO A 408 25.13 29.81 9.82
C PRO A 408 24.66 30.09 11.24
N GLY A 409 25.48 29.71 12.24
CA GLY A 409 25.23 30.05 13.63
C GLY A 409 25.07 31.56 13.81
N PRO A 410 24.41 32.03 14.89
CA PRO A 410 24.32 33.47 15.14
C PRO A 410 25.72 34.05 15.11
N ARG A 411 25.97 35.01 14.22
CA ARG A 411 27.19 35.83 14.28
C ARG A 411 27.20 36.41 15.69
N ALA A 412 28.23 36.07 16.47
CA ALA A 412 28.47 36.75 17.73
C ALA A 412 28.50 38.25 17.41
N ALA A 413 27.56 38.99 17.97
CA ALA A 413 27.62 40.44 17.95
C ALA A 413 28.84 40.80 18.80
N THR A 414 29.96 41.05 18.13
CA THR A 414 31.15 41.70 18.70
C THR A 414 30.90 43.19 18.78
#